data_AF-A0AAW0PQG1-F1
#
_entry.id   AF-A0AAW0PQG1-F1
#
_cell.length_a   1.000
_cell.length_b   1.000
_cell.length_c   1.000
_cell.angle_alpha   90.00
_cell.angle_beta   90.00
_cell.angle_gamma   90.00
#
_symmetry.space_group_name_H-M   'P 1'
#
loop_
_entity.id
_entity.type
_entity.pdbx_description
1 polymer ?
#
loop_
_entity_poly.entity_id
_entity_poly.type
_entity_poly.pdbx_seq_one_letter_code
_entity_poly.pdbx_strand_id
1 'polypeptide(L)' 'MWGVNHTINELSNVPVPVMLMPDDFKAYSKIKVDNHLFNKENLPSRFKFKEYCPMVFRNLRERFCIDDQDYQNSLTRSAP' A
#
# COMPACT_ATOMS: atom_id res chain seq x y z
N MET A 1 7.01 -6.67 -2.33
CA MET A 1 7.32 -5.65 -1.30
C MET A 1 7.06 -4.22 -1.74
N TRP A 2 7.55 -3.78 -2.90
CA TRP A 2 7.41 -2.37 -3.36
C TRP A 2 5.99 -1.79 -3.23
N GLY A 3 4.96 -2.55 -3.64
CA GLY A 3 3.57 -2.08 -3.59
C GLY A 3 3.08 -1.75 -2.18
N VAL A 4 3.41 -2.58 -1.18
CA VAL A 4 3.04 -2.33 0.23
C VAL A 4 3.76 -1.10 0.76
N ASN A 5 5.06 -0.96 0.48
CA ASN A 5 5.84 0.21 0.85
C ASN A 5 5.22 1.49 0.27
N HIS A 6 4.88 1.48 -1.02
CA HIS A 6 4.25 2.62 -1.68
C HIS A 6 2.89 2.96 -1.07
N THR A 7 2.01 1.97 -0.90
CA THR A 7 0.69 2.13 -0.30
C THR A 7 0.73 2.79 1.08
N ILE A 8 1.59 2.31 1.99
CA ILE A 8 1.62 2.80 3.37
C ILE A 8 2.11 4.25 3.40
N ASN A 9 3.13 4.56 2.59
CA ASN A 9 3.65 5.93 2.47
C ASN A 9 2.63 6.89 1.83
N GLU A 10 1.82 6.44 0.87
CA GLU A 10 0.75 7.27 0.32
C GLU A 10 -0.36 7.49 1.36
N LEU A 11 -0.78 6.44 2.06
CA LEU A 11 -1.85 6.51 3.06
C LEU A 11 -1.47 7.36 4.27
N SER A 12 -0.19 7.48 4.63
CA SER A 12 0.23 8.35 5.73
C SER A 12 -0.06 9.84 5.46
N ASN A 13 -0.16 10.24 4.19
CA ASN A 13 -0.55 11.59 3.78
C ASN A 13 -2.07 11.79 3.72
N VAL A 14 -2.85 10.71 3.87
CA VAL A 14 -4.32 10.75 3.84
C VAL A 14 -4.85 10.80 5.27
N PRO A 15 -5.64 11.82 5.65
CA PRO A 15 -6.18 11.91 7.00
C PRO A 15 -7.04 10.69 7.36
N VAL A 16 -7.06 10.32 8.64
CA VAL A 16 -7.88 9.20 9.12
C VAL A 16 -9.34 9.66 9.25
N PRO A 17 -10.27 9.07 8.48
CA PRO A 17 -11.67 9.43 8.57
C PRO A 17 -12.26 8.88 9.87
N VAL A 18 -13.20 9.63 10.45
CA VAL A 18 -13.90 9.22 11.69
C VAL A 18 -14.73 7.95 11.49
N MET A 19 -15.29 7.77 10.30
CA MET A 19 -16.08 6.60 9.93
C MET A 19 -15.81 6.21 8.48
N LEU A 20 -15.96 4.92 8.16
CA LEU A 20 -15.91 4.42 6.79
C LEU A 20 -17.24 4.68 6.07
N MET A 21 -17.16 5.14 4.84
CA MET A 21 -18.30 5.36 3.95
C MET A 21 -18.49 4.14 3.03
N PRO A 22 -19.71 3.90 2.49
CA PRO A 22 -19.95 2.79 1.57
C PRO A 22 -19.01 2.76 0.34
N ASP A 23 -18.57 3.92 -0.12
CA ASP A 23 -17.66 4.03 -1.26
C ASP A 23 -16.24 3.54 -0.93
N ASP A 24 -15.82 3.57 0.34
CA ASP A 24 -14.51 3.05 0.76
C ASP A 24 -14.40 1.55 0.50
N PHE A 25 -15.52 0.82 0.49
CA PHE A 25 -15.59 -0.62 0.18
C PHE A 25 -15.55 -0.92 -1.33
N LYS A 26 -15.64 0.11 -2.17
CA LYS A 26 -15.51 0.01 -3.63
C LYS A 26 -14.22 0.66 -4.14
N ALA A 27 -13.59 1.48 -3.31
CA ALA A 27 -12.37 2.21 -3.64
C ALA A 27 -11.20 1.26 -3.96
N TYR A 28 -10.30 1.71 -4.82
CA TYR A 28 -9.04 1.04 -5.08
C TYR A 28 -7.98 2.04 -5.52
N SER A 29 -6.72 1.74 -5.22
CA SER A 29 -5.55 2.43 -5.79
C SER A 29 -4.87 1.50 -6.79
N LYS A 30 -4.54 2.00 -7.99
CA LYS A 30 -3.91 1.21 -9.04
C LYS A 30 -2.75 1.97 -9.65
N ILE A 31 -1.58 1.34 -9.66
CA ILE A 31 -0.34 1.91 -10.15
C ILE A 31 0.21 1.06 -11.28
N LYS A 32 0.74 1.70 -12.31
CA LYS A 32 1.47 1.06 -13.41
C LYS A 32 2.87 1.65 -13.42
N VAL A 33 3.88 0.80 -13.31
CA VAL A 33 5.29 1.18 -13.37
C VAL A 33 5.85 0.72 -14.73
N ASP A 34 6.54 1.62 -15.42
CA ASP A 34 7.24 1.37 -16.69
C ASP A 34 8.61 2.06 -16.65
N ASN A 35 9.62 1.30 -16.25
CA ASN A 35 10.99 1.76 -16.08
C ASN A 35 11.82 1.40 -17.33
N HIS A 36 12.49 2.40 -17.93
CA HIS A 36 13.42 2.19 -19.02
C HIS A 36 14.86 2.31 -18.53
N LEU A 37 15.65 1.23 -18.65
CA LEU A 37 17.06 1.18 -18.22
C LEU A 37 17.31 1.63 -16.76
N PHE A 38 16.32 1.43 -15.88
CA PHE A 38 16.37 1.87 -14.49
C PHE A 38 16.00 0.74 -13.53
N ASN A 39 16.78 0.58 -12.45
CA ASN A 39 16.56 -0.32 -11.32
C ASN A 39 16.16 -1.77 -11.69
N LYS A 40 16.72 -2.31 -12.78
CA LYS A 40 16.36 -3.63 -13.33
C LYS A 40 16.72 -4.80 -12.40
N GLU A 41 17.76 -4.63 -11.57
CA GLU A 41 18.22 -5.66 -10.64
C GLU A 41 17.23 -5.89 -9.49
N ASN A 42 16.55 -4.84 -9.03
CA ASN A 42 15.67 -4.92 -7.86
C ASN A 42 14.18 -4.98 -8.19
N LEU A 43 13.77 -4.48 -9.37
CA LEU A 43 12.36 -4.43 -9.78
C LEU A 43 12.16 -4.84 -11.23
N PRO A 44 11.06 -5.56 -11.54
CA PRO A 44 10.63 -5.74 -12.92
C PRO A 44 10.44 -4.38 -13.61
N SER A 45 10.87 -4.26 -14.87
CA SER A 45 10.76 -2.99 -15.60
C SER A 45 9.31 -2.58 -15.86
N ARG A 46 8.38 -3.53 -15.97
CA ARG A 46 6.97 -3.25 -16.24
C ARG A 46 6.09 -4.09 -15.34
N PHE A 47 5.36 -3.45 -14.44
CA PHE A 47 4.40 -4.13 -13.59
C PHE A 47 3.24 -3.23 -13.22
N LYS A 48 2.19 -3.83 -12.65
CA LYS A 48 1.03 -3.13 -12.11
C LYS A 48 0.81 -3.61 -10.68
N PHE A 49 0.43 -2.69 -9.81
CA PHE A 49 0.01 -2.98 -8.45
C PHE A 49 -1.39 -2.42 -8.24
N LYS A 50 -2.23 -3.15 -7.50
CA LYS A 50 -3.57 -2.69 -7.15
C LYS A 50 -3.87 -3.05 -5.70
N GLU A 51 -4.26 -2.05 -4.93
CA GLU A 51 -4.77 -2.21 -3.59
C GLU A 51 -6.27 -1.94 -3.58
N TYR A 52 -7.01 -2.81 -2.91
CA TYR A 52 -8.45 -2.68 -2.76
C TYR A 52 -8.77 -2.10 -1.40
N CYS A 53 -9.77 -1.22 -1.35
CA CYS A 53 -10.34 -0.66 -0.12
C CYS A 53 -9.27 -0.15 0.87
N PRO A 54 -8.33 0.72 0.44
CA PRO A 54 -7.15 1.09 1.26
C PRO A 54 -7.53 1.65 2.63
N MET A 55 -8.58 2.47 2.69
CA MET A 55 -9.09 3.05 3.94
C MET A 55 -9.70 2.00 4.87
N VAL A 56 -10.39 1.02 4.31
CA VAL A 56 -10.99 -0.09 5.05
C VAL A 56 -9.91 -0.96 5.67
N PHE A 57 -8.88 -1.33 4.90
CA PHE A 57 -7.78 -2.15 5.42
C PHE A 57 -6.90 -1.39 6.41
N ARG A 58 -6.72 -0.07 6.25
CA ARG A 58 -6.09 0.75 7.29
C ARG A 58 -6.89 0.74 8.59
N ASN A 59 -8.20 0.92 8.52
CA ASN A 59 -9.06 0.85 9.72
C ASN A 59 -9.06 -0.55 10.36
N LEU A 60 -8.98 -1.62 9.55
CA LEU A 60 -8.83 -2.98 10.08
C LEU A 60 -7.49 -3.17 10.81
N ARG A 61 -6.38 -2.67 10.26
CA ARG A 61 -5.07 -2.74 10.94
C ARG A 61 -5.12 -2.07 12.30
N GLU A 62 -5.68 -0.87 12.39
CA GLU A 62 -5.90 -0.16 13.66
C GLU A 62 -6.74 -0.98 14.65
N ARG A 63 -7.86 -1.58 14.21
CA ARG A 63 -8.72 -2.43 15.05
C ARG A 63 -8.02 -3.70 15.54
N PHE A 64 -7.05 -4.22 14.79
CA PHE A 64 -6.21 -5.34 15.19
C PHE A 64 -4.96 -4.89 15.96
N CYS A 65 -4.85 -3.61 16.32
CA CYS A 65 -3.70 -3.03 17.01
C CYS A 65 -2.38 -3.23 16.24
N ILE A 66 -2.44 -3.17 14.91
CA ILE A 66 -1.29 -3.27 14.02
C ILE A 66 -0.93 -1.85 13.57
N ASP A 67 0.24 -1.37 13.98
CA ASP A 67 0.80 -0.11 13.51
C ASP A 67 1.18 -0.20 12.02
N ASP A 68 0.91 0.88 11.27
CA ASP A 68 1.16 0.93 9.83
C ASP A 68 2.65 0.80 9.50
N GLN A 69 3.55 1.37 10.32
CA GLN A 69 4.99 1.29 10.13
C GLN A 69 5.53 -0.10 10.46
N ASP A 70 5.03 -0.73 11.52
CA ASP A 70 5.38 -2.11 11.87
C ASP A 70 4.87 -3.10 10.82
N TYR A 71 3.66 -2.89 10.29
CA TYR A 71 3.12 -3.68 9.19
C TYR A 71 3.99 -3.58 7.93
N GLN A 72 4.36 -2.35 7.54
CA GLN A 72 5.25 -2.09 6.41
C GLN A 72 6.59 -2.80 6.60
N ASN A 73 7.25 -2.57 7.75
CA ASN A 73 8.55 -3.16 8.05
C ASN A 73 8.50 -4.69 8.02
N SER A 74 7.47 -5.29 8.64
CA SER A 74 7.33 -6.74 8.69
C SER A 74 7.17 -7.38 7.30
N LEU A 75 6.57 -6.65 6.35
CA LEU A 75 6.32 -7.13 4.99
C LEU A 75 7.36 -6.70 3.95
N THR A 76 8.21 -5.72 4.26
CA THR A 76 9.18 -5.17 3.30
C THR A 76 10.64 -5.31 3.70
N ARG A 77 10.92 -5.76 4.94
CA ARG A 77 12.30 -5.86 5.46
C ARG A 77 13.13 -6.97 4.83
N SER A 78 12.51 -8.04 4.34
CA SER A 78 13.20 -9.18 3.77
C SER A 78 13.01 -9.22 2.26
N ALA A 79 14.04 -8.84 1.49
CA ALA A 79 14.04 -9.14 0.06
C ALA A 79 13.97 -10.66 -0.17
N PRO A 80 13.17 -11.12 -1.15
CA PRO A 80 13.24 -12.52 -1.59
C PRO A 80 14.60 -12.83 -2.21
#